data_AF-A0A7X2NHA7-F1
#
_entry.id   AF-A0A7X2NHA7-F1
#
_cell.length_a   1.000
_cell.length_b   1.000
_cell.length_c   1.000
_cell.angle_alpha   90.00
_cell.angle_beta   90.00
_cell.angle_gamma   90.00
#
_symmetry.space_group_name_H-M   'P 1'
#
loop_
_entity.id
_entity.type
_entity.pdbx_description
1 polymer ?
#
loop_
_entity_poly.entity_id
_entity_poly.type
_entity_poly.pdbx_seq_one_letter_code
_entity_poly.pdbx_strand_id
1 'polypeptide(L)'
;MSTEVFVDNAKVTSKGQITIPKDVRKVLGVDSGDRISFIVNNGEVKVVNAAVYAMRMLQDSLRGEACRADIKNEQDVVEMVKSVRNED
;
A
#
# COMPACT_ATOMS: atom_id res chain seq x y z
N MET A 1 8.29 12.85 14.76
CA MET A 1 9.15 12.16 13.79
C MET A 1 9.26 13.06 12.58
N SER A 2 10.32 13.84 12.49
CA SER A 2 10.57 14.77 11.39
C SER A 2 10.82 13.98 10.11
N THR A 3 9.91 14.09 9.14
CA THR A 3 10.14 13.60 7.78
C THR A 3 11.19 14.51 7.16
N GLU A 4 12.46 14.11 7.20
CA GLU A 4 13.48 14.78 6.42
C GLU A 4 13.19 14.55 4.94
N VAL A 5 12.66 15.57 4.29
CA VAL A 5 12.49 15.59 2.85
C VAL A 5 13.88 15.77 2.26
N PHE A 6 14.44 14.70 1.72
CA PHE A 6 15.68 14.77 0.95
C PHE A 6 15.35 14.65 -0.53
N VAL A 7 16.00 15.50 -1.33
CA VAL A 7 15.83 15.55 -2.77
C VAL A 7 17.14 15.09 -3.39
N ASP A 8 17.09 14.01 -4.16
CA ASP A 8 18.25 13.45 -4.85
C ASP A 8 17.94 13.32 -6.35
N ASN A 9 18.95 13.49 -7.18
CA ASN A 9 18.81 13.48 -8.64
C ASN A 9 19.40 12.19 -9.19
N ALA A 10 18.61 11.45 -9.97
CA ALA A 10 19.08 10.24 -10.65
C ALA A 10 19.13 10.47 -12.17
N LYS A 11 20.19 9.96 -12.81
CA LYS A 11 20.28 9.93 -14.27
C LYS A 11 19.59 8.68 -14.80
N VAL A 12 18.77 8.85 -15.84
CA VAL A 12 18.25 7.73 -16.63
C VAL A 12 19.39 7.19 -17.50
N THR A 13 19.68 5.90 -17.35
CA THR A 13 20.70 5.21 -18.15
C THR A 13 20.22 5.00 -19.59
N SER A 14 21.13 4.65 -20.51
CA SER A 14 20.78 4.34 -21.91
C SER A 14 19.82 3.16 -22.06
N LYS A 15 19.72 2.30 -21.04
CA LYS A 15 18.77 1.18 -20.97
C LYS A 15 17.43 1.54 -20.35
N GLY A 16 17.17 2.82 -20.08
CA GLY A 16 15.93 3.30 -19.45
C GLY A 16 15.81 2.99 -17.96
N GLN A 17 16.90 2.57 -17.30
CA GLN A 17 16.91 2.29 -15.86
C GLN A 17 17.27 3.55 -15.07
N ILE A 18 16.65 3.70 -13.90
CA ILE A 18 17.02 4.67 -12.86
C ILE A 18 17.57 3.92 -11.64
N THR A 19 18.58 4.50 -10.98
CA THR A 19 19.11 3.95 -9.73
C THR A 19 18.40 4.58 -8.55
N ILE A 20 17.95 3.75 -7.60
CA ILE A 20 17.39 4.21 -6.33
C ILE A 20 18.56 4.37 -5.33
N PRO A 21 18.86 5.58 -4.84
CA PRO A 21 19.94 5.82 -3.87
C PRO A 21 19.77 4.99 -2.59
N LYS A 22 20.88 4.71 -1.90
CA LYS A 22 20.90 3.85 -0.70
C LYS A 22 19.93 4.32 0.37
N ASP A 23 19.84 5.63 0.59
CA ASP A 23 18.98 6.17 1.66
C ASP A 23 17.50 6.14 1.28
N VAL A 24 17.15 6.32 0.00
CA VAL A 24 15.78 6.06 -0.50
C VAL A 24 15.40 4.59 -0.28
N ARG A 25 16.29 3.63 -0.57
CA ARG A 25 16.02 2.21 -0.36
C ARG A 25 15.73 1.88 1.11
N LYS A 26 16.49 2.46 2.05
CA LYS A 26 16.25 2.29 3.49
C LYS A 26 14.87 2.80 3.91
N VAL A 27 14.48 3.99 3.42
CA VAL A 27 13.17 4.59 3.74
C VAL A 27 12.02 3.78 3.13
N LEU A 28 12.21 3.26 1.92
CA LEU A 28 11.23 2.38 1.27
C LEU A 28 11.21 0.96 1.86
N GLY A 29 12.22 0.59 2.65
CA GLY A 29 12.38 -0.76 3.19
C GLY A 29 12.48 -1.81 2.09
N VAL A 30 13.29 -1.56 1.06
CA VAL A 30 13.49 -2.47 -0.07
C VAL A 30 14.95 -2.84 -0.26
N ASP A 31 15.19 -4.11 -0.56
CA ASP A 31 16.48 -4.70 -0.85
C ASP A 31 16.57 -5.23 -2.29
N SER A 32 17.75 -5.73 -2.67
CA SER A 32 17.97 -6.34 -3.98
C SER A 32 17.08 -7.57 -4.16
N GLY A 33 16.23 -7.54 -5.19
CA GLY A 33 15.27 -8.62 -5.49
C GLY A 33 13.84 -8.27 -5.09
N ASP A 34 13.64 -7.23 -4.28
CA ASP A 34 12.31 -6.77 -3.93
C ASP A 34 11.60 -6.08 -5.09
N ARG A 35 10.27 -6.13 -5.04
CA ARG A 35 9.40 -5.47 -6.02
C ARG A 35 8.92 -4.12 -5.51
N ILE A 36 8.93 -3.16 -6.42
CA ILE A 36 8.38 -1.81 -6.20
C ILE A 36 7.23 -1.57 -7.17
N SER A 37 6.28 -0.74 -6.75
CA SER A 37 5.17 -0.28 -7.57
C SER A 37 5.37 1.20 -7.91
N PHE A 38 5.07 1.55 -9.16
CA PHE A 38 5.06 2.91 -9.64
C PHE A 38 3.61 3.38 -9.77
N ILE A 39 3.28 4.47 -9.08
CA ILE A 39 1.98 5.11 -9.17
C ILE A 39 2.20 6.42 -9.91
N VAL A 40 1.61 6.53 -11.11
CA VAL A 40 1.73 7.71 -11.96
C VAL A 40 0.44 8.52 -11.86
N ASN A 41 0.55 9.80 -11.48
CA ASN A 41 -0.59 10.70 -11.40
C ASN A 41 -0.13 12.13 -11.69
N ASN A 42 -0.83 12.84 -12.59
CA ASN A 42 -0.57 14.25 -12.93
C ASN A 42 0.89 14.59 -13.27
N GLY A 43 1.60 13.68 -13.95
CA GLY A 43 3.01 13.86 -14.30
C GLY A 43 3.99 13.61 -13.13
N GLU A 44 3.48 13.28 -11.94
CA GLU A 44 4.28 12.82 -10.81
C GLU A 44 4.31 11.30 -10.77
N VAL A 45 5.45 10.75 -10.36
CA VAL A 45 5.61 9.31 -10.12
C VAL A 45 5.94 9.10 -8.66
N LYS A 46 5.12 8.31 -7.97
CA LYS A 46 5.39 7.83 -6.61
C LYS A 46 5.87 6.39 -6.67
N VAL A 47 7.01 6.14 -6.02
CA VAL A 47 7.58 4.80 -5.88
C VAL A 47 7.24 4.29 -4.49
N VAL A 48 6.63 3.11 -4.41
CA VAL A 48 6.23 2.49 -3.15
C VAL A 48 6.66 1.01 -3.11
N ASN A 49 6.87 0.47 -1.91
CA ASN A 49 7.07 -0.96 -1.72
C ASN A 49 5.79 -1.71 -2.15
N ALA A 50 5.92 -2.65 -3.09
CA ALA A 50 4.77 -3.30 -3.71
C ALA A 50 3.97 -4.16 -2.71
N ALA A 51 4.66 -4.87 -1.82
CA ALA A 51 4.02 -5.73 -0.83
C ALA A 51 3.25 -4.91 0.21
N VAL A 52 3.89 -3.86 0.75
CA VAL A 52 3.24 -2.95 1.71
C VAL A 52 2.04 -2.25 1.06
N TYR A 53 2.19 -1.81 -0.19
CA TYR A 53 1.11 -1.15 -0.91
C TYR A 53 -0.07 -2.09 -1.17
N ALA A 54 0.18 -3.33 -1.63
CA ALA A 54 -0.88 -4.32 -1.85
C ALA A 54 -1.65 -4.63 -0.56
N MET A 55 -0.94 -4.84 0.56
CA MET A 55 -1.57 -5.08 1.86
C MET A 55 -2.43 -3.90 2.30
N ARG A 56 -1.96 -2.66 2.07
CA ARG A 56 -2.73 -1.46 2.37
C ARG A 56 -4.00 -1.36 1.52
N MET A 57 -3.91 -1.62 0.21
CA MET A 57 -5.09 -1.63 -0.67
C MET A 57 -6.10 -2.72 -0.28
N LEU A 58 -5.62 -3.89 0.14
CA LEU A 58 -6.47 -4.96 0.66
C LEU A 58 -7.19 -4.54 1.95
N GLN A 59 -6.44 -3.98 2.91
CA GLN A 59 -7.03 -3.46 4.14
C GLN A 59 -8.04 -2.34 3.89
N ASP A 60 -7.75 -1.42 2.97
CA ASP A 60 -8.65 -0.32 2.61
C ASP A 60 -9.93 -0.84 1.95
N SER A 61 -9.83 -1.85 1.08
CA SER A 61 -10.99 -2.53 0.46
C SER A 61 -11.86 -3.23 1.49
N LEU A 62 -11.23 -4.00 2.40
CA LEU A 62 -11.94 -4.70 3.48
C LEU A 62 -12.60 -3.72 4.46
N ARG A 63 -11.96 -2.59 4.76
CA ARG A 63 -12.54 -1.53 5.58
C ARG A 63 -13.73 -0.87 4.89
N GLY A 64 -13.64 -0.66 3.58
CA GLY A 64 -14.76 -0.15 2.78
C GLY A 64 -15.95 -1.11 2.77
N GLU A 65 -15.71 -2.42 2.73
CA GLU A 65 -16.76 -3.43 2.82
C GLU A 65 -17.34 -3.57 4.23
N ALA A 66 -16.51 -3.53 5.28
CA ALA A 66 -16.97 -3.52 6.67
C ALA A 66 -17.87 -2.31 6.97
N CYS A 67 -17.53 -1.14 6.41
CA CYS A 67 -18.35 0.07 6.52
C CYS A 67 -19.68 -0.04 5.74
N ARG A 68 -19.71 -0.76 4.62
CA ARG A 68 -20.95 -1.05 3.87
C ARG A 68 -21.83 -2.10 4.56
N ALA A 69 -21.21 -3.02 5.29
CA ALA A 69 -21.87 -4.05 6.08
C ALA A 69 -22.28 -3.58 7.48
N ASP A 70 -22.01 -2.32 7.84
CA ASP A 70 -22.16 -1.71 9.18
C ASP A 70 -21.50 -2.49 10.33
N ILE A 71 -20.43 -3.24 10.03
CA ILE A 71 -19.69 -4.03 11.01
C ILE A 71 -18.57 -3.17 11.58
N LYS A 72 -18.76 -2.71 12.81
CA LYS A 72 -17.86 -1.82 13.55
C LYS A 72 -17.07 -2.56 14.65
N ASN A 73 -17.55 -3.70 15.12
CA ASN A 73 -16.94 -4.46 16.22
C ASN A 73 -17.19 -5.98 16.10
N GLU A 74 -16.59 -6.76 17.01
CA GLU A 74 -16.72 -8.23 17.06
C GLU A 74 -18.17 -8.71 17.29
N GLN A 75 -19.01 -7.92 17.96
CA GLN A 75 -20.43 -8.27 18.16
C GLN A 75 -21.22 -8.16 16.86
N ASP A 76 -20.93 -7.17 16.02
CA ASP A 76 -21.57 -7.01 14.71
C ASP A 76 -21.25 -8.20 13.77
N VAL A 77 -20.04 -8.76 13.88
CA VAL A 77 -19.64 -9.98 13.16
C VAL A 77 -20.48 -11.18 13.63
N VAL A 78 -20.70 -11.30 14.94
CA VAL A 78 -21.50 -12.38 15.52
C VAL A 78 -22.97 -12.28 15.10
N GLU A 79 -23.53 -11.07 15.03
CA GLU A 79 -24.91 -10.86 14.55
C GLU A 79 -25.06 -11.17 13.05
N MET A 80 -24.10 -10.77 12.21
CA MET A 80 -24.10 -11.13 10.79
C MET A 80 -24.07 -12.66 10.58
N VAL A 81 -23.22 -13.37 11.33
CA VAL A 81 -23.13 -14.84 11.23
C VAL A 81 -24.43 -15.51 11.71
N LYS A 82 -25.12 -14.92 12.69
CA LYS A 82 -26.43 -15.41 13.14
C LYS A 82 -27.53 -15.16 12.12
N SER A 83 -27.57 -13.99 11.48
CA SER A 83 -28.61 -13.71 10.46
C SER A 83 -28.49 -14.64 9.25
N VAL A 84 -27.26 -14.94 8.79
CA VAL A 84 -27.01 -15.88 7.69
C VAL A 84 -27.38 -17.33 8.05
N ARG A 85 -27.21 -17.73 9.32
CA ARG A 85 -27.55 -19.08 9.78
C ARG A 85 -29.04 -19.27 10.10
N ASN A 86 -29.80 -18.19 10.23
CA ASN A 86 -31.23 -18.21 10.51
C ASN A 86 -32.09 -18.07 9.23
N GLU A 87 -31.47 -17.99 8.05
CA GLU A 87 -32.15 -18.02 6.75
C GLU A 87 -32.30 -19.44 6.16
N ASP A 88 -32.08 -20.50 6.97
CA ASP A 88 -32.50 -21.88 6.69
C ASP A 88 -33.54 -22.36 7.72
#